data_AF-A0A2S6MV94-F1
#
_entry.id   AF-A0A2S6MV94-F1
#
_cell.length_a   1.000
_cell.length_b   1.000
_cell.length_c   1.000
_cell.angle_alpha   90.00
_cell.angle_beta   90.00
_cell.angle_gamma   90.00
#
_symmetry.space_group_name_H-M   'P 1'
#
loop_
_entity.id
_entity.type
_entity.pdbx_description
1 polymer ?
#
loop_
_entity_poly.entity_id
_entity_poly.type
_entity_poly.pdbx_seq_one_letter_code
_entity_poly.pdbx_strand_id
1 'polypeptide(L)'
;MVGFANAGGGVILIGVEEDPATNAATSLVGVELESGKDPMERYERTIMSGIEPRLVGVSIRSLPIGTSGKSVVAIGIPPSFNRPHRVKACKSERWTIRHNRDTIDMTYAEIRSAFIDGANVQSRVRNIQSQCCQNIRLNGGIRGAGVLVIQVIPLFPEFNMLDVQKASSSRASFFPPGFKGEDYFSRPNFEGFRSEVPLNPQNSFQHWWGWCQLYRDGTVEGVTGNYVSLSGQDGDQGRRLIINNSQLESDLFVTIEAYIAGLTRLDFNPPYAVAASLLGFANSFMSHQTRDISPNSPSLCLNQ
;
A
#
# COMPACT_ATOMS: atom_id res chain seq x y z
N MET A 1 23.04 5.29 -3.38
CA MET A 1 21.82 5.14 -4.20
C MET A 1 21.55 3.69 -4.60
N VAL A 2 22.48 3.01 -5.29
CA VAL A 2 22.32 1.58 -5.68
C VAL A 2 21.98 0.69 -4.48
N GLY A 3 22.71 0.82 -3.37
CA GLY A 3 22.42 0.10 -2.13
C GLY A 3 20.98 0.26 -1.63
N PHE A 4 20.43 1.48 -1.70
CA PHE A 4 19.04 1.76 -1.29
C PHE A 4 18.03 1.13 -2.25
N ALA A 5 18.24 1.25 -3.57
CA ALA A 5 17.33 0.71 -4.57
C ALA A 5 17.28 -0.83 -4.59
N ASN A 6 18.38 -1.49 -4.23
CA ASN A 6 18.45 -2.94 -4.03
C ASN A 6 17.89 -3.39 -2.67
N ALA A 7 17.69 -2.45 -1.75
CA ALA A 7 17.04 -2.64 -0.47
C ALA A 7 15.61 -2.05 -0.52
N GLY A 8 15.04 -1.67 0.63
CA GLY A 8 13.70 -1.08 0.75
C GLY A 8 13.56 0.37 0.30
N GLY A 9 14.53 0.93 -0.45
CA GLY A 9 14.58 2.36 -0.76
C GLY A 9 14.98 3.22 0.44
N GLY A 10 14.81 4.54 0.32
CA GLY A 10 15.08 5.52 1.38
C GLY A 10 15.38 6.92 0.86
N VAL A 11 15.88 7.78 1.75
CA VAL A 11 16.26 9.17 1.44
C VAL A 11 17.71 9.40 1.83
N ILE A 12 18.48 10.02 0.93
CA ILE A 12 19.83 10.54 1.21
C ILE A 12 19.72 12.06 1.35
N LEU A 13 20.30 12.61 2.42
CA LEU A 13 20.42 14.05 2.62
C LEU A 13 21.89 14.45 2.48
N ILE A 14 22.17 15.41 1.61
CA ILE A 14 23.51 15.99 1.40
C ILE A 14 23.50 17.41 1.96
N GLY A 15 24.56 17.78 2.70
CA GLY A 15 24.61 19.04 3.45
C GLY A 15 24.16 18.88 4.91
N VAL A 16 24.26 17.66 5.45
CA VAL A 16 24.01 17.34 6.85
C VAL A 16 25.32 16.81 7.44
N GLU A 17 25.70 17.32 8.61
CA GLU A 17 26.85 16.84 9.36
C GLU A 17 26.46 15.61 10.18
N GLU A 18 27.39 14.66 10.29
CA GLU A 18 27.21 13.39 10.97
C GLU A 18 28.28 13.22 12.04
N ASP A 19 27.88 12.76 13.23
CA ASP A 19 28.81 12.38 14.28
C ASP A 19 29.58 11.12 13.85
N PRO A 20 30.91 11.17 13.70
CA PRO A 20 31.70 10.04 13.23
C PRO A 20 31.61 8.78 14.11
N ALA A 21 31.26 8.92 15.40
CA ALA A 21 31.17 7.80 16.33
C ALA A 21 29.79 7.14 16.31
N THR A 22 28.72 7.93 16.16
CA THR A 22 27.34 7.44 16.29
C THR A 22 26.60 7.36 14.97
N ASN A 23 27.12 7.97 13.91
CA ASN A 23 26.47 8.13 12.61
C ASN A 23 25.11 8.87 12.74
N ALA A 24 25.00 9.75 13.75
CA ALA A 24 23.81 10.56 13.99
C ALA A 24 23.95 11.92 13.32
N ALA A 25 22.86 12.41 12.72
CA ALA A 25 22.82 13.76 12.17
C ALA A 25 22.96 14.81 13.28
N THR A 26 23.95 15.69 13.19
CA THR A 26 24.25 16.69 14.23
C THR A 26 23.83 18.10 13.83
N SER A 27 24.00 18.49 12.56
CA SER A 27 23.71 19.85 12.11
C SER A 27 23.38 19.94 10.61
N LEU A 28 22.57 20.93 10.23
CA LEU A 28 22.27 21.26 8.83
C LEU A 28 23.24 22.33 8.32
N VAL A 29 24.39 21.90 7.79
CA VAL A 29 25.42 22.82 7.26
C VAL A 29 25.06 23.39 5.88
N GLY A 30 24.30 22.63 5.11
CA GLY A 30 23.95 22.92 3.73
C GLY A 30 25.12 22.86 2.75
N VAL A 31 24.79 22.87 1.47
CA VAL A 31 25.73 23.02 0.37
C VAL A 31 25.37 24.26 -0.44
N GLU A 32 26.40 24.91 -0.98
CA GLU A 32 26.20 25.96 -1.97
C GLU A 32 25.92 25.30 -3.32
N LEU A 33 24.79 25.67 -3.91
CA LEU A 33 24.42 25.22 -5.25
C LEU A 33 24.92 26.24 -6.27
N GLU A 34 25.24 25.77 -7.47
CA GLU A 34 25.66 26.65 -8.56
C GLU A 34 24.60 27.73 -8.83
N SER A 35 25.05 28.97 -9.04
CA SER A 35 24.16 30.10 -9.33
C SER A 35 23.50 29.94 -10.70
N GLY A 36 22.16 29.99 -10.76
CA GLY A 36 21.38 29.90 -12.01
C GLY A 36 20.27 28.85 -11.97
N LYS A 37 20.04 28.16 -13.11
CA LYS A 37 19.04 27.08 -13.23
C LYS A 37 19.37 25.94 -12.26
N ASP A 38 18.33 25.40 -11.62
CA ASP A 38 18.44 24.33 -10.62
C ASP A 38 19.25 23.12 -11.17
N PRO A 39 20.45 22.82 -10.61
CA PRO A 39 21.36 21.83 -11.18
C PRO A 39 20.90 20.37 -10.99
N MET A 40 19.75 20.13 -10.35
CA MET A 40 19.27 18.78 -10.02
C MET A 40 19.15 17.86 -11.24
N GLU A 41 18.62 18.35 -12.37
CA GLU A 41 18.49 17.53 -13.59
C GLU A 41 19.85 17.06 -14.14
N ARG A 42 20.88 17.89 -13.97
CA ARG A 42 22.24 17.54 -14.39
C ARG A 42 22.82 16.48 -13.46
N TYR A 43 22.68 16.68 -12.14
CA TYR A 43 23.13 15.71 -11.14
C TYR A 43 22.45 14.36 -11.33
N GLU A 44 21.14 14.34 -11.54
CA GLU A 44 20.40 13.12 -11.82
C GLU A 44 20.98 12.40 -13.04
N ARG A 45 21.13 13.10 -14.17
CA ARG A 45 21.66 12.52 -15.41
C ARG A 45 23.06 11.93 -15.23
N THR A 46 23.95 12.66 -14.56
CA THR A 46 25.31 12.19 -14.28
C THR A 46 25.30 10.95 -13.40
N ILE A 47 24.53 10.95 -12.33
CA ILE A 47 24.44 9.80 -11.42
C ILE A 47 23.86 8.57 -12.15
N MET A 48 22.78 8.75 -12.91
CA MET A 48 22.13 7.67 -13.64
C MET A 48 23.01 7.04 -14.72
N SER A 49 23.96 7.79 -15.30
CA SER A 49 24.92 7.26 -16.27
C SER A 49 25.83 6.18 -15.69
N GLY A 50 26.05 6.21 -14.37
CA GLY A 50 26.91 5.28 -13.63
C GLY A 50 26.21 4.07 -13.03
N ILE A 51 24.92 3.83 -13.32
CA ILE A 51 24.12 2.77 -12.70
C ILE A 51 23.47 1.90 -13.78
N GLU A 52 23.46 0.58 -13.56
CA GLU A 52 22.87 -0.40 -14.46
C GLU A 52 22.15 -1.52 -13.67
N PRO A 53 20.89 -1.87 -13.99
CA PRO A 53 19.96 -1.14 -14.85
C PRO A 53 19.73 0.29 -14.38
N ARG A 54 19.25 1.19 -15.24
CA ARG A 54 18.99 2.58 -14.84
C ARG A 54 17.92 2.62 -13.74
N LEU A 55 18.13 3.42 -12.69
CA LEU A 55 17.11 3.64 -11.66
C LEU A 55 15.96 4.48 -12.21
N VAL A 56 14.74 4.14 -11.80
CA VAL A 56 13.50 4.83 -12.18
C VAL A 56 12.85 5.37 -10.91
N GLY A 57 12.26 6.56 -11.00
CA GLY A 57 11.51 7.16 -9.89
C GLY A 57 12.37 7.80 -8.80
N VAL A 58 13.66 8.02 -9.04
CA VAL A 58 14.49 8.84 -8.15
C VAL A 58 14.04 10.29 -8.22
N SER A 59 13.92 10.93 -7.07
CA SER A 59 13.63 12.36 -6.96
C SER A 59 14.78 13.08 -6.28
N ILE A 60 15.27 14.15 -6.90
CA ILE A 60 16.32 15.01 -6.33
C ILE A 60 15.71 16.39 -6.13
N ARG A 61 15.75 16.90 -4.90
CA ARG A 61 15.22 18.22 -4.55
C ARG A 61 16.23 18.99 -3.73
N SER A 62 16.39 20.28 -4.02
CA SER A 62 17.07 21.22 -3.15
C SER A 62 16.08 21.80 -2.13
N LEU A 63 16.50 21.83 -0.87
CA LEU A 63 15.73 22.35 0.26
C LEU A 63 16.52 23.52 0.88
N PRO A 64 16.11 24.78 0.67
CA PRO A 64 16.86 25.94 1.17
C PRO A 64 16.89 25.97 2.70
N ILE A 65 18.05 26.35 3.26
CA ILE A 65 18.28 26.47 4.70
C ILE A 65 18.36 27.96 5.08
N GLY A 66 17.29 28.44 5.72
CA GLY A 66 17.17 29.83 6.16
C GLY A 66 17.36 30.81 5.00
N THR A 67 18.04 31.93 5.25
CA THR A 67 18.31 32.99 4.26
C THR A 67 19.76 32.99 3.76
N SER A 68 20.55 31.97 4.11
CA SER A 68 21.99 31.89 3.86
C SER A 68 22.38 31.61 2.40
N GLY A 69 21.40 31.31 1.53
CA GLY A 69 21.64 30.85 0.16
C GLY A 69 22.12 29.39 0.05
N LYS A 70 22.27 28.68 1.17
CA LYS A 70 22.62 27.26 1.21
C LYS A 70 21.38 26.38 1.17
N SER A 71 21.54 25.15 0.67
CA SER A 71 20.47 24.16 0.59
C SER A 71 20.93 22.79 1.06
N VAL A 72 20.04 21.98 1.63
CA VAL A 72 20.20 20.53 1.74
C VAL A 72 19.68 19.90 0.46
N VAL A 73 20.42 18.96 -0.13
CA VAL A 73 19.93 18.19 -1.27
C VAL A 73 19.35 16.87 -0.76
N ALA A 74 18.05 16.67 -0.97
CA ALA A 74 17.35 15.44 -0.65
C ALA A 74 17.21 14.57 -1.90
N ILE A 75 17.66 13.32 -1.80
CA ILE A 75 17.57 12.31 -2.86
C ILE A 75 16.67 11.18 -2.38
N GLY A 76 15.43 11.14 -2.83
CA GLY A 76 14.51 10.04 -2.59
C GLY A 76 14.76 8.90 -3.59
N ILE A 77 15.05 7.71 -3.09
CA ILE A 77 15.33 6.51 -3.88
C ILE A 77 14.28 5.45 -3.54
N PRO A 78 13.38 5.08 -4.46
CA PRO A 78 12.43 4.01 -4.20
C PRO A 78 13.13 2.64 -4.22
N PRO A 79 12.56 1.61 -3.57
CA PRO A 79 12.92 0.22 -3.86
C PRO A 79 12.63 -0.07 -5.34
N SER A 80 13.49 -0.86 -5.99
CA SER A 80 13.40 -1.07 -7.43
C SER A 80 12.88 -2.45 -7.83
N PHE A 81 11.96 -2.48 -8.79
CA PHE A 81 11.49 -3.70 -9.46
C PHE A 81 12.53 -4.32 -10.39
N ASN A 82 13.47 -3.51 -10.89
CA ASN A 82 14.51 -3.94 -11.82
C ASN A 82 15.81 -4.32 -11.09
N ARG A 83 15.70 -4.70 -9.81
CA ARG A 83 16.83 -5.20 -9.04
C ARG A 83 17.31 -6.57 -9.59
N PRO A 84 18.58 -6.91 -9.40
CA PRO A 84 19.60 -6.09 -8.75
C PRO A 84 20.10 -4.96 -9.67
N HIS A 85 20.60 -3.89 -9.06
CA HIS A 85 21.35 -2.80 -9.68
C HIS A 85 22.82 -2.88 -9.30
N ARG A 86 23.70 -2.47 -10.22
CA ARG A 86 25.14 -2.29 -9.98
C ARG A 86 25.57 -0.87 -10.29
N VAL A 87 26.64 -0.45 -9.61
CA VAL A 87 27.44 0.70 -10.03
C VAL A 87 28.35 0.25 -11.17
N LYS A 88 28.48 1.05 -12.23
CA LYS A 88 29.45 0.90 -13.33
C LYS A 88 30.38 2.11 -13.50
N ALA A 89 30.24 3.12 -12.64
CA ALA A 89 31.07 4.30 -12.67
C ALA A 89 32.51 4.01 -12.20
N CYS A 90 33.48 4.79 -12.69
CA CYS A 90 34.86 4.78 -12.20
C CYS A 90 35.56 3.41 -12.21
N LYS A 91 35.26 2.55 -13.20
CA LYS A 91 35.77 1.15 -13.32
C LYS A 91 35.42 0.24 -12.14
N SER A 92 34.44 0.64 -11.32
CA SER A 92 33.90 -0.19 -10.24
C SER A 92 32.64 -0.88 -10.74
N GLU A 93 32.61 -2.21 -10.74
CA GLU A 93 31.42 -3.02 -11.03
C GLU A 93 30.94 -3.68 -9.74
N ARG A 94 30.25 -2.91 -8.89
CA ARG A 94 29.81 -3.37 -7.57
C ARG A 94 28.30 -3.50 -7.50
N TRP A 95 27.86 -4.69 -7.11
CA TRP A 95 26.50 -4.99 -6.70
C TRP A 95 26.41 -4.71 -5.21
N THR A 96 25.70 -3.65 -4.82
CA THR A 96 25.64 -3.23 -3.41
C THR A 96 24.22 -3.24 -2.88
N ILE A 97 24.03 -3.57 -1.62
CA ILE A 97 22.76 -3.48 -0.89
C ILE A 97 22.96 -2.72 0.41
N ARG A 98 21.93 -2.00 0.85
CA ARG A 98 21.93 -1.32 2.13
C ARG A 98 21.36 -2.24 3.21
N HIS A 99 22.15 -2.46 4.27
CA HIS A 99 21.73 -3.12 5.50
C HIS A 99 21.84 -2.12 6.64
N ASN A 100 20.70 -1.71 7.21
CA ASN A 100 20.64 -0.67 8.24
C ASN A 100 21.38 0.62 7.86
N ARG A 101 22.57 0.82 8.43
CA ARG A 101 23.39 2.03 8.23
C ARG A 101 24.40 1.87 7.08
N ASP A 102 24.77 0.65 6.75
CA ASP A 102 25.89 0.36 5.86
C ASP A 102 25.42 -0.03 4.47
N THR A 103 26.23 0.34 3.46
CA THR A 103 26.09 -0.17 2.10
C THR A 103 27.22 -1.14 1.85
N ILE A 104 26.89 -2.43 1.69
CA ILE A 104 27.86 -3.50 1.51
C ILE A 104 27.68 -4.17 0.14
N ASP A 105 28.64 -5.00 -0.25
CA ASP A 105 28.50 -5.82 -1.45
C ASP A 105 27.48 -6.94 -1.22
N MET A 106 26.63 -7.16 -2.22
CA MET A 106 25.65 -8.24 -2.19
C MET A 106 26.34 -9.60 -2.27
N THR A 107 25.88 -10.53 -1.46
CA THR A 107 26.24 -11.94 -1.57
C THR A 107 25.66 -12.56 -2.84
N TYR A 108 26.22 -13.69 -3.28
CA TYR A 108 25.67 -14.44 -4.40
C TYR A 108 24.18 -14.80 -4.21
N ALA A 109 23.78 -15.15 -2.98
CA ALA A 109 22.40 -15.47 -2.65
C ALA A 109 21.46 -14.27 -2.81
N GLU A 110 21.87 -13.08 -2.33
CA GLU A 110 21.10 -11.85 -2.49
C GLU A 110 20.98 -11.43 -3.95
N ILE A 111 22.07 -11.54 -4.73
CA ILE A 111 22.04 -11.25 -6.19
C ILE A 111 21.03 -12.18 -6.86
N ARG A 112 21.11 -13.49 -6.58
CA ARG A 112 20.20 -14.49 -7.15
C ARG A 112 18.75 -14.22 -6.77
N SER A 113 18.46 -13.92 -5.50
CA SER A 113 17.10 -13.61 -5.03
C SER A 113 16.56 -12.38 -5.75
N ALA A 114 17.36 -11.30 -5.81
CA ALA A 114 16.95 -10.05 -6.43
C ALA A 114 16.47 -10.23 -7.88
N PHE A 115 17.16 -11.05 -8.68
CA PHE A 115 16.75 -11.36 -10.05
C PHE A 115 15.41 -12.12 -10.12
N ILE A 116 15.14 -13.02 -9.17
CA ILE A 116 13.91 -13.82 -9.14
C ILE A 116 12.71 -12.97 -8.71
N ASP A 117 12.91 -12.10 -7.73
CA ASP A 117 11.84 -11.34 -7.10
C ASP A 117 11.20 -10.34 -8.06
N GLY A 118 12.02 -9.62 -8.85
CA GLY A 118 11.54 -8.64 -9.84
C GLY A 118 10.61 -9.24 -10.89
N ALA A 119 10.86 -10.48 -11.31
CA ALA A 119 10.05 -11.17 -12.31
C ALA A 119 8.65 -11.59 -11.80
N ASN A 120 8.48 -11.71 -10.47
CA ASN A 120 7.32 -12.38 -9.88
C ASN A 120 6.33 -11.46 -9.16
N VAL A 121 6.64 -10.17 -8.96
CA VAL A 121 5.78 -9.25 -8.20
C VAL A 121 4.35 -9.20 -8.75
N GLN A 122 4.18 -9.03 -10.07
CA GLN A 122 2.85 -8.93 -10.66
C GLN A 122 2.04 -10.22 -10.50
N SER A 123 2.67 -11.37 -10.72
CA SER A 123 2.02 -12.68 -10.58
C SER A 123 1.66 -12.98 -9.12
N ARG A 124 2.52 -12.57 -8.17
CA ARG A 124 2.22 -12.64 -6.73
C ARG A 124 0.98 -11.82 -6.37
N VAL A 125 0.90 -10.56 -6.78
CA VAL A 125 -0.25 -9.68 -6.50
C VAL A 125 -1.54 -10.28 -7.06
N ARG A 126 -1.52 -10.77 -8.32
CA ARG A 126 -2.67 -11.44 -8.94
C ARG A 126 -3.07 -12.73 -8.20
N ASN A 127 -2.11 -13.51 -7.72
CA ASN A 127 -2.37 -14.74 -6.99
C ASN A 127 -3.02 -14.45 -5.62
N ILE A 128 -2.52 -13.46 -4.87
CA ILE A 128 -3.12 -13.03 -3.59
C ILE A 128 -4.57 -12.58 -3.79
N GLN A 129 -4.83 -11.79 -4.84
CA GLN A 129 -6.18 -11.32 -5.16
C GLN A 129 -7.13 -12.46 -5.53
N SER A 130 -6.69 -13.35 -6.42
CA SER A 130 -7.53 -14.46 -6.90
C SER A 130 -7.81 -15.50 -5.82
N GLN A 131 -6.81 -15.83 -4.99
CA GLN A 131 -6.97 -16.78 -3.88
C GLN A 131 -7.96 -16.27 -2.83
N CYS A 132 -7.88 -15.00 -2.43
CA CYS A 132 -8.85 -14.40 -1.51
C CYS A 132 -10.28 -14.52 -2.04
N CYS A 133 -10.50 -14.07 -3.27
CA CYS A 133 -11.83 -14.10 -3.90
C CYS A 133 -12.37 -15.53 -4.02
N GLN A 134 -11.53 -16.50 -4.37
CA GLN A 134 -11.91 -17.91 -4.46
C GLN A 134 -12.28 -18.48 -3.09
N ASN A 135 -11.47 -18.21 -2.06
CA ASN A 135 -11.73 -18.67 -0.69
C ASN A 135 -13.07 -18.15 -0.16
N ILE A 136 -13.39 -16.88 -0.41
CA ILE A 136 -14.68 -16.30 0.00
C ILE A 136 -15.84 -16.97 -0.72
N ARG A 137 -15.70 -17.21 -2.04
CA ARG A 137 -16.75 -17.86 -2.86
C ARG A 137 -17.01 -19.30 -2.46
N LEU A 138 -15.96 -20.06 -2.10
CA LEU A 138 -16.05 -21.49 -1.79
C LEU A 138 -16.41 -21.77 -0.33
N ASN A 139 -15.85 -21.01 0.61
CA ASN A 139 -15.93 -21.32 2.04
C ASN A 139 -17.02 -20.55 2.79
N GLY A 140 -17.73 -19.62 2.15
CA GLY A 140 -19.00 -19.07 2.68
C GLY A 140 -18.92 -18.30 4.00
N GLY A 141 -17.74 -17.79 4.39
CA GLY A 141 -17.52 -17.19 5.72
C GLY A 141 -18.17 -15.82 5.99
N ILE A 142 -18.76 -15.18 4.97
CA ILE A 142 -19.45 -13.89 5.09
C ILE A 142 -20.92 -14.04 4.81
N ARG A 143 -21.74 -13.53 5.73
CA ARG A 143 -23.18 -13.43 5.54
C ARG A 143 -23.53 -12.10 4.88
N GLY A 144 -24.37 -12.14 3.85
CA GLY A 144 -24.89 -10.95 3.18
C GLY A 144 -24.70 -10.95 1.67
N ALA A 145 -25.64 -10.37 0.93
CA ALA A 145 -25.44 -10.10 -0.49
C ALA A 145 -24.49 -8.90 -0.67
N GLY A 146 -23.64 -8.94 -1.70
CA GLY A 146 -22.64 -7.90 -1.95
C GLY A 146 -21.53 -7.88 -0.91
N VAL A 147 -20.41 -8.52 -1.21
CA VAL A 147 -19.20 -8.54 -0.39
C VAL A 147 -18.14 -7.64 -1.00
N LEU A 148 -17.65 -6.69 -0.20
CA LEU A 148 -16.48 -5.87 -0.51
C LEU A 148 -15.23 -6.56 0.04
N VAL A 149 -14.25 -6.75 -0.82
CA VAL A 149 -12.89 -7.17 -0.48
C VAL A 149 -11.95 -6.01 -0.80
N ILE A 150 -11.13 -5.58 0.13
CA ILE A 150 -10.07 -4.58 -0.04
C ILE A 150 -8.75 -5.25 0.30
N GLN A 151 -7.76 -5.13 -0.57
CA GLN A 151 -6.41 -5.63 -0.32
C GLN A 151 -5.38 -4.53 -0.54
N VAL A 152 -4.48 -4.36 0.43
CA VAL A 152 -3.30 -3.49 0.33
C VAL A 152 -2.07 -4.36 0.50
N ILE A 153 -1.28 -4.49 -0.57
CA ILE A 153 -0.18 -5.46 -0.68
C ILE A 153 1.13 -4.68 -0.85
N PRO A 154 2.03 -4.69 0.16
CA PRO A 154 3.39 -4.17 -0.01
C PRO A 154 4.11 -4.93 -1.12
N LEU A 155 4.77 -4.21 -2.02
CA LEU A 155 5.43 -4.83 -3.16
C LEU A 155 6.84 -5.37 -2.84
N PHE A 156 7.42 -4.92 -1.73
CA PHE A 156 8.74 -5.36 -1.25
C PHE A 156 8.71 -5.74 0.24
N PRO A 157 7.92 -6.75 0.62
CA PRO A 157 7.71 -7.08 2.02
C PRO A 157 8.93 -7.72 2.69
N GLU A 158 9.87 -8.27 1.94
CA GLU A 158 11.10 -8.91 2.45
C GLU A 158 12.02 -7.98 3.26
N PHE A 159 11.82 -6.66 3.16
CA PHE A 159 12.59 -5.68 3.94
C PHE A 159 12.01 -5.43 5.33
N ASN A 160 10.87 -6.04 5.66
CA ASN A 160 10.25 -5.86 6.95
C ASN A 160 9.49 -7.12 7.40
N MET A 161 9.53 -7.42 8.69
CA MET A 161 8.75 -8.51 9.26
C MET A 161 7.75 -7.94 10.24
N LEU A 162 6.50 -8.41 10.17
CA LEU A 162 5.46 -7.92 11.05
C LEU A 162 5.81 -8.15 12.53
N ASP A 163 5.93 -7.05 13.27
CA ASP A 163 5.86 -7.06 14.72
C ASP A 163 4.38 -7.07 15.16
N VAL A 164 3.94 -8.22 15.65
CA VAL A 164 2.55 -8.47 16.06
C VAL A 164 2.14 -7.61 17.26
N GLN A 165 3.08 -7.20 18.12
CA GLN A 165 2.80 -6.33 19.27
C GLN A 165 2.57 -4.89 18.80
N LYS A 166 3.40 -4.40 17.87
CA LYS A 166 3.15 -3.11 17.20
C LYS A 166 1.83 -3.10 16.43
N ALA A 167 1.50 -4.21 15.75
CA ALA A 167 0.22 -4.39 15.07
C ALA A 167 -0.96 -4.30 16.04
N SER A 168 -0.86 -4.96 17.20
CA SER A 168 -1.87 -4.91 18.26
C SER A 168 -2.07 -3.49 18.80
N SER A 169 -0.99 -2.75 18.99
CA SER A 169 -1.03 -1.34 19.41
C SER A 169 -1.61 -0.43 18.31
N SER A 170 -1.46 -0.82 17.05
CA SER A 170 -1.98 -0.12 15.87
C SER A 170 -3.34 -0.62 15.39
N ARG A 171 -4.08 -1.41 16.21
CA ARG A 171 -5.33 -2.10 15.82
C ARG A 171 -6.40 -1.18 15.23
N ALA A 172 -6.39 0.10 15.59
CA ALA A 172 -7.31 1.12 15.06
C ALA A 172 -7.13 1.37 13.55
N SER A 173 -6.05 0.87 12.96
CA SER A 173 -5.77 0.96 11.53
C SER A 173 -6.22 -0.28 10.75
N PHE A 174 -6.47 -1.40 11.44
CA PHE A 174 -6.70 -2.70 10.82
C PHE A 174 -8.08 -3.22 11.23
N PHE A 175 -9.11 -2.60 10.66
CA PHE A 175 -10.52 -2.89 10.92
C PHE A 175 -11.23 -3.38 9.65
N PRO A 176 -12.30 -4.20 9.76
CA PRO A 176 -13.08 -4.60 8.58
C PRO A 176 -13.75 -3.39 7.92
N PRO A 177 -13.87 -3.33 6.57
CA PRO A 177 -14.49 -2.20 5.88
C PRO A 177 -15.86 -1.82 6.44
N GLY A 178 -16.07 -0.54 6.76
CA GLY A 178 -17.34 -0.04 7.33
C GLY A 178 -17.49 -0.16 8.85
N PHE A 179 -16.51 -0.72 9.56
CA PHE A 179 -16.47 -0.76 11.02
C PHE A 179 -15.39 0.18 11.55
N LYS A 180 -15.63 0.90 12.66
CA LYS A 180 -14.65 1.79 13.29
C LYS A 180 -14.62 1.60 14.79
N GLY A 181 -13.47 1.89 15.42
CA GLY A 181 -13.37 1.93 16.88
C GLY A 181 -13.41 0.56 17.55
N GLU A 182 -14.36 0.34 18.46
CA GLU A 182 -14.43 -0.86 19.31
C GLU A 182 -15.42 -1.92 18.79
N ASP A 183 -15.98 -1.73 17.60
CA ASP A 183 -17.02 -2.60 17.02
C ASP A 183 -16.52 -3.99 16.58
N TYR A 184 -15.25 -4.30 16.82
CA TYR A 184 -14.59 -5.54 16.38
C TYR A 184 -13.61 -6.09 17.42
N PHE A 185 -13.41 -7.40 17.39
CA PHE A 185 -12.43 -8.10 18.23
C PHE A 185 -11.13 -8.25 17.47
N SER A 186 -9.99 -7.99 18.11
CA SER A 186 -8.69 -8.18 17.48
C SER A 186 -7.83 -9.18 18.25
N ARG A 187 -7.14 -10.06 17.52
CA ARG A 187 -6.25 -11.07 18.10
C ARG A 187 -5.10 -11.43 17.14
N PRO A 188 -3.91 -11.76 17.68
CA PRO A 188 -2.87 -12.37 16.88
C PRO A 188 -3.27 -13.79 16.46
N ASN A 189 -2.79 -14.23 15.29
CA ASN A 189 -2.92 -15.60 14.81
C ASN A 189 -1.61 -16.07 14.15
N PHE A 190 -1.59 -17.30 13.64
CA PHE A 190 -0.40 -17.85 13.00
C PHE A 190 0.07 -16.99 11.83
N GLU A 191 -0.86 -16.47 11.05
CA GLU A 191 -0.62 -15.70 9.83
C GLU A 191 -0.24 -14.23 10.09
N GLY A 192 -0.50 -13.71 11.29
CA GLY A 192 -0.22 -12.32 11.68
C GLY A 192 -1.20 -11.82 12.73
N PHE A 193 -2.04 -10.85 12.35
CA PHE A 193 -2.98 -10.17 13.23
C PHE A 193 -4.35 -10.03 12.57
N ARG A 194 -5.43 -10.38 13.29
CA ARG A 194 -6.78 -10.38 12.75
C ARG A 194 -7.72 -9.53 13.59
N SER A 195 -8.55 -8.74 12.92
CA SER A 195 -9.73 -8.10 13.48
C SER A 195 -10.99 -8.72 12.86
N GLU A 196 -12.01 -9.03 13.65
CA GLU A 196 -13.20 -9.73 13.17
C GLU A 196 -14.47 -9.27 13.90
N VAL A 197 -15.57 -9.23 13.15
CA VAL A 197 -16.92 -8.89 13.64
C VAL A 197 -17.77 -10.16 13.55
N PRO A 198 -17.95 -10.91 14.66
CA PRO A 198 -18.74 -12.13 14.65
C PRO A 198 -20.21 -11.82 14.39
N LEU A 199 -20.88 -12.67 13.61
CA LEU A 199 -22.32 -12.54 13.37
C LEU A 199 -23.13 -12.76 14.67
N ASN A 200 -22.65 -13.68 15.51
CA ASN A 200 -23.18 -13.93 16.84
C ASN A 200 -22.02 -13.91 17.83
N PRO A 201 -21.99 -12.96 18.80
CA PRO A 201 -20.95 -12.90 19.83
C PRO A 201 -20.78 -14.20 20.62
N GLN A 202 -21.83 -15.02 20.71
CA GLN A 202 -21.87 -16.27 21.46
C GLN A 202 -21.46 -17.49 20.62
N ASN A 203 -21.40 -17.38 19.29
CA ASN A 203 -21.05 -18.49 18.39
C ASN A 203 -20.16 -18.01 17.23
N SER A 204 -18.94 -17.63 17.59
CA SER A 204 -17.93 -16.97 16.75
C SER A 204 -17.23 -17.89 15.74
N PHE A 205 -17.79 -19.05 15.39
CA PHE A 205 -17.03 -20.07 14.64
C PHE A 205 -17.55 -20.34 13.22
N GLN A 206 -18.66 -19.74 12.78
CA GLN A 206 -19.27 -20.12 11.49
C GLN A 206 -19.62 -18.96 10.56
N HIS A 207 -19.92 -17.75 11.05
CA HIS A 207 -20.30 -16.63 10.18
C HIS A 207 -19.80 -15.28 10.74
N TRP A 208 -19.33 -14.42 9.83
CA TRP A 208 -18.79 -13.09 10.15
C TRP A 208 -19.52 -12.00 9.35
N TRP A 209 -19.70 -10.82 9.95
CA TRP A 209 -20.12 -9.61 9.23
C TRP A 209 -18.96 -9.06 8.38
N GLY A 210 -17.75 -9.15 8.92
CA GLY A 210 -16.52 -8.77 8.25
C GLY A 210 -15.28 -9.14 9.07
N TRP A 211 -14.12 -9.10 8.42
CA TRP A 211 -12.82 -9.21 9.05
C TRP A 211 -11.79 -8.29 8.39
N CYS A 212 -10.68 -8.09 9.07
CA CYS A 212 -9.44 -7.56 8.52
C CYS A 212 -8.31 -8.49 8.95
N GLN A 213 -7.54 -9.02 8.00
CA GLN A 213 -6.36 -9.82 8.25
C GLN A 213 -5.12 -9.04 7.80
N LEU A 214 -4.22 -8.78 8.74
CA LEU A 214 -2.87 -8.30 8.47
C LEU A 214 -1.91 -9.50 8.54
N TYR A 215 -1.34 -9.85 7.40
CA TYR A 215 -0.40 -10.95 7.26
C TYR A 215 1.02 -10.55 7.66
N ARG A 216 1.87 -11.53 7.95
CA ARG A 216 3.29 -11.33 8.34
C ARG A 216 4.13 -10.57 7.32
N ASP A 217 3.77 -10.66 6.05
CA ASP A 217 4.40 -9.94 4.95
C ASP A 217 3.81 -8.53 4.75
N GLY A 218 2.96 -8.06 5.67
CA GLY A 218 2.33 -6.75 5.59
C GLY A 218 1.17 -6.68 4.58
N THR A 219 0.80 -7.77 3.92
CA THR A 219 -0.45 -7.80 3.16
C THR A 219 -1.61 -7.56 4.11
N VAL A 220 -2.51 -6.64 3.76
CA VAL A 220 -3.76 -6.41 4.51
C VAL A 220 -4.92 -6.80 3.62
N GLU A 221 -5.84 -7.59 4.17
CA GLU A 221 -7.10 -7.98 3.55
C GLU A 221 -8.27 -7.58 4.46
N GLY A 222 -9.07 -6.63 4.00
CA GLY A 222 -10.33 -6.23 4.62
C GLY A 222 -11.51 -6.81 3.87
N VAL A 223 -12.45 -7.43 4.56
CA VAL A 223 -13.63 -8.02 3.93
C VAL A 223 -14.88 -7.71 4.73
N THR A 224 -15.96 -7.30 4.08
CA THR A 224 -17.27 -7.06 4.71
C THR A 224 -18.42 -7.34 3.74
N GLY A 225 -19.49 -7.94 4.26
CA GLY A 225 -20.71 -8.22 3.48
C GLY A 225 -21.83 -7.21 3.68
N ASN A 226 -22.98 -7.46 3.03
CA ASN A 226 -24.22 -6.68 3.13
C ASN A 226 -24.20 -5.30 2.46
N TYR A 227 -23.40 -5.14 1.40
CA TYR A 227 -23.45 -3.96 0.54
C TYR A 227 -24.59 -4.00 -0.48
N VAL A 228 -25.27 -5.15 -0.61
CA VAL A 228 -26.47 -5.30 -1.43
C VAL A 228 -27.66 -5.68 -0.53
N SER A 229 -28.75 -4.95 -0.69
CA SER A 229 -30.01 -5.19 0.03
C SER A 229 -31.17 -5.39 -0.94
N LEU A 230 -32.20 -6.09 -0.51
CA LEU A 230 -33.46 -6.14 -1.25
C LEU A 230 -34.26 -4.88 -0.93
N SER A 231 -34.62 -4.12 -1.96
CA SER A 231 -35.50 -2.96 -1.86
C SER A 231 -36.61 -3.07 -2.90
N GLY A 232 -37.84 -2.76 -2.52
CA GLY A 232 -38.99 -2.66 -3.41
C GLY A 232 -39.63 -1.29 -3.22
N GLN A 233 -40.01 -0.62 -4.31
CA GLN A 233 -40.93 0.52 -4.24
C GLN A 233 -42.37 0.01 -4.31
N ASP A 234 -43.31 0.75 -3.73
CA ASP A 234 -44.74 0.45 -3.86
C ASP A 234 -45.12 0.44 -5.36
N GLY A 235 -45.66 -0.69 -5.83
CA GLY A 235 -46.01 -0.92 -7.24
C GLY A 235 -45.04 -1.78 -8.04
N ASP A 236 -43.87 -2.13 -7.50
CA ASP A 236 -42.93 -3.05 -8.14
C ASP A 236 -43.37 -4.50 -7.87
N GLN A 237 -43.71 -5.28 -8.90
CA GLN A 237 -44.10 -6.71 -8.78
C GLN A 237 -42.91 -7.64 -8.42
N GLY A 238 -41.90 -7.12 -7.72
CA GLY A 238 -40.70 -7.86 -7.33
C GLY A 238 -39.74 -6.97 -6.55
N ARG A 239 -39.07 -7.57 -5.55
CA ARG A 239 -37.98 -6.91 -4.79
C ARG A 239 -36.74 -6.83 -5.69
N ARG A 240 -36.14 -5.64 -5.85
CA ARG A 240 -34.87 -5.46 -6.58
C ARG A 240 -33.69 -5.52 -5.62
N LEU A 241 -32.55 -6.01 -6.10
CA LEU A 241 -31.29 -5.92 -5.37
C LEU A 241 -30.70 -4.52 -5.60
N ILE A 242 -30.50 -3.75 -4.52
CA ILE A 242 -29.93 -2.40 -4.58
C ILE A 242 -28.60 -2.35 -3.83
N ILE A 243 -27.61 -1.71 -4.47
CA ILE A 243 -26.30 -1.42 -3.88
C ILE A 243 -26.42 -0.20 -2.96
N ASN A 244 -25.93 -0.33 -1.72
CA ASN A 244 -25.75 0.82 -0.83
C ASN A 244 -24.50 1.62 -1.24
N ASN A 245 -24.64 2.47 -2.27
CA ASN A 245 -23.50 3.11 -2.93
C ASN A 245 -22.73 4.08 -2.02
N SER A 246 -23.43 4.93 -1.26
CA SER A 246 -22.77 5.92 -0.39
C SER A 246 -21.96 5.26 0.72
N GLN A 247 -22.47 4.15 1.28
CA GLN A 247 -21.75 3.37 2.29
C GLN A 247 -20.53 2.68 1.68
N LEU A 248 -20.71 2.02 0.53
CA LEU A 248 -19.63 1.34 -0.20
C LEU A 248 -18.46 2.26 -0.53
N GLU A 249 -18.74 3.44 -1.06
CA GLU A 249 -17.72 4.41 -1.45
C GLU A 249 -16.97 4.95 -0.22
N SER A 250 -17.71 5.37 0.81
CA SER A 250 -17.13 5.85 2.07
C SER A 250 -16.22 4.80 2.70
N ASP A 251 -16.69 3.56 2.79
CA ASP A 251 -15.95 2.47 3.42
C ASP A 251 -14.68 2.11 2.64
N LEU A 252 -14.74 2.14 1.31
CA LEU A 252 -13.59 1.89 0.45
C LEU A 252 -12.45 2.89 0.71
N PHE A 253 -12.74 4.19 0.65
CA PHE A 253 -11.70 5.22 0.80
C PHE A 253 -11.13 5.24 2.21
N VAL A 254 -11.99 5.26 3.22
CA VAL A 254 -11.60 5.31 4.63
C VAL A 254 -10.74 4.12 5.02
N THR A 255 -11.11 2.91 4.57
CA THR A 255 -10.37 1.70 4.91
C THR A 255 -9.01 1.65 4.22
N ILE A 256 -8.91 2.03 2.93
CA ILE A 256 -7.62 2.06 2.22
C ILE A 256 -6.65 3.05 2.88
N GLU A 257 -7.12 4.26 3.21
CA GLU A 257 -6.29 5.26 3.90
C GLU A 257 -5.80 4.75 5.25
N ALA A 258 -6.68 4.13 6.05
CA ALA A 258 -6.31 3.56 7.34
C ALA A 258 -5.28 2.44 7.20
N TYR A 259 -5.44 1.54 6.21
CA TYR A 259 -4.52 0.43 5.98
C TYR A 259 -3.14 0.93 5.55
N ILE A 260 -3.07 1.88 4.62
CA ILE A 260 -1.81 2.48 4.18
C ILE A 260 -1.10 3.18 5.35
N ALA A 261 -1.84 3.97 6.13
CA ALA A 261 -1.28 4.67 7.29
C ALA A 261 -0.80 3.68 8.37
N GLY A 262 -1.56 2.60 8.60
CA GLY A 262 -1.20 1.51 9.51
C GLY A 262 0.07 0.80 9.07
N LEU A 263 0.17 0.41 7.80
CA LEU A 263 1.35 -0.25 7.24
C LEU A 263 2.59 0.63 7.31
N THR A 264 2.45 1.92 7.00
CA THR A 264 3.55 2.89 7.13
C THR A 264 4.06 2.98 8.57
N ARG A 265 3.16 3.01 9.58
CA ARG A 265 3.54 2.97 11.01
C ARG A 265 4.23 1.67 11.43
N LEU A 266 3.96 0.58 10.73
CA LEU A 266 4.59 -0.71 10.94
C LEU A 266 5.85 -0.90 10.10
N ASP A 267 6.37 0.15 9.47
CA ASP A 267 7.58 0.15 8.63
C ASP A 267 7.43 -0.61 7.29
N PHE A 268 6.21 -1.03 6.93
CA PHE A 268 5.90 -1.50 5.58
C PHE A 268 5.66 -0.30 4.68
N ASN A 269 6.75 0.24 4.11
CA ASN A 269 6.70 1.46 3.32
C ASN A 269 6.26 1.21 1.85
N PRO A 270 5.76 2.25 1.13
CA PRO A 270 5.41 2.16 -0.27
C PRO A 270 6.57 1.66 -1.16
N PRO A 271 6.28 1.14 -2.37
CA PRO A 271 4.97 1.11 -3.03
C PRO A 271 4.05 -0.06 -2.61
N TYR A 272 2.74 0.19 -2.68
CA TYR A 272 1.69 -0.81 -2.46
C TYR A 272 0.92 -1.09 -3.76
N ALA A 273 0.47 -2.33 -3.96
CA ALA A 273 -0.67 -2.61 -4.82
C ALA A 273 -1.96 -2.53 -3.99
N VAL A 274 -2.95 -1.80 -4.49
CA VAL A 274 -4.28 -1.72 -3.90
C VAL A 274 -5.28 -2.36 -4.83
N ALA A 275 -6.13 -3.25 -4.31
CA ALA A 275 -7.22 -3.86 -5.05
C ALA A 275 -8.52 -3.83 -4.25
N ALA A 276 -9.63 -3.62 -4.96
CA ALA A 276 -10.96 -3.75 -4.44
C ALA A 276 -11.75 -4.74 -5.32
N SER A 277 -12.40 -5.72 -4.72
CA SER A 277 -13.25 -6.69 -5.43
C SER A 277 -14.66 -6.68 -4.86
N LEU A 278 -15.64 -6.65 -5.76
CA LEU A 278 -17.07 -6.66 -5.44
C LEU A 278 -17.65 -8.04 -5.80
N LEU A 279 -17.95 -8.86 -4.80
CA LEU A 279 -18.47 -10.23 -5.00
C LEU A 279 -19.98 -10.28 -4.72
N GLY A 280 -20.76 -10.94 -5.58
CA GLY A 280 -22.20 -11.07 -5.37
C GLY A 280 -23.02 -9.80 -5.67
N PHE A 281 -22.50 -8.92 -6.54
CA PHE A 281 -23.18 -7.72 -7.04
C PHE A 281 -23.86 -7.96 -8.41
N ALA A 282 -23.84 -9.19 -8.94
CA ALA A 282 -24.51 -9.47 -10.21
C ALA A 282 -26.02 -9.22 -10.06
N ASN A 283 -26.63 -8.61 -11.07
CA ASN A 283 -28.05 -8.26 -11.12
C ASN A 283 -28.51 -7.26 -10.02
N SER A 284 -27.58 -6.56 -9.36
CA SER A 284 -27.94 -5.44 -8.47
C SER A 284 -27.90 -4.11 -9.21
N PHE A 285 -28.73 -3.18 -8.75
CA PHE A 285 -28.87 -1.85 -9.30
C PHE A 285 -28.22 -0.83 -8.38
N MET A 286 -27.49 0.12 -8.96
CA MET A 286 -26.99 1.28 -8.24
C MET A 286 -28.05 2.37 -8.32
N SER A 287 -28.60 2.80 -7.18
CA SER A 287 -29.45 4.00 -7.17
C SER A 287 -28.55 5.23 -7.32
N HIS A 288 -28.58 5.89 -8.47
CA HIS A 288 -28.06 7.25 -8.55
C HIS A 288 -28.96 8.12 -7.69
N GLN A 289 -28.40 8.72 -6.63
CA GLN A 289 -29.00 9.93 -6.08
C GLN A 289 -29.03 10.96 -7.21
N THR A 290 -30.21 11.15 -7.78
CA THR A 290 -30.50 12.34 -8.58
C THR A 290 -30.38 13.50 -7.61
N ARG A 291 -29.28 14.26 -7.70
CA ARG A 291 -29.31 15.66 -7.27
C ARG A 291 -30.44 16.30 -8.07
N ASP A 292 -31.50 16.71 -7.37
CA ASP A 292 -32.65 17.50 -7.83
C ASP A 292 -32.80 17.61 -9.35
N ILE A 293 -33.55 16.69 -9.95
CA ILE A 293 -34.19 16.96 -11.22
C ILE A 293 -35.68 17.15 -10.92
N SER A 294 -36.14 18.39 -11.12
CA SER A 294 -37.53 18.79 -10.97
C SER A 294 -38.50 17.82 -11.70
N PRO A 295 -39.80 17.76 -11.33
CA PRO A 295 -40.70 16.67 -11.71
C PRO A 295 -41.04 16.51 -13.21
N ASN A 296 -40.42 17.26 -14.13
CA ASN A 296 -40.85 17.36 -15.53
C ASN A 296 -39.72 17.09 -16.54
N SER A 297 -39.08 15.91 -16.51
CA SER A 297 -38.26 15.47 -17.65
C SER A 297 -38.45 13.99 -17.95
N PRO A 298 -38.83 13.59 -19.18
CA PRO A 298 -39.14 12.22 -19.53
C PRO A 298 -37.87 11.35 -19.62
N SER A 299 -38.05 10.12 -19.17
CA SER A 299 -37.09 9.02 -19.12
C SER A 299 -36.37 8.76 -20.46
N LEU A 300 -35.04 8.76 -20.43
CA LEU A 300 -34.20 8.19 -21.48
C LEU A 300 -33.85 6.74 -21.12
N CYS A 301 -34.55 5.81 -21.74
CA CYS A 301 -34.11 4.42 -21.86
C CYS A 301 -32.86 4.37 -22.74
N LEU A 302 -31.76 3.83 -22.21
CA LEU A 302 -30.64 3.38 -23.03
C LEU A 302 -30.74 1.86 -23.16
N ASN A 303 -31.32 1.43 -24.29
CA ASN A 303 -31.07 0.12 -24.87
C ASN A 303 -29.82 0.24 -25.74
N GLN A 304 -28.77 -0.52 -25.41
CA GLN A 304 -27.96 -1.35 -26.33
C GLN A 304 -26.90 -2.11 -25.53
#